data_AF-A0A7W0GVT4-F1
#
_entry.id   AF-A0A7W0GVT4-F1
#
_cell.length_a   1.000
_cell.length_b   1.000
_cell.length_c   1.000
_cell.angle_alpha   90.00
_cell.angle_beta   90.00
_cell.angle_gamma   90.00
#
_symmetry.space_group_name_H-M   'P 1'
#
loop_
_entity.id
_entity.type
_entity.pdbx_description
1 polymer ?
#
loop_
_entity_poly.entity_id
_entity_poly.type
_entity_poly.pdbx_seq_one_letter_code
_entity_poly.pdbx_strand_id
1 'polypeptide(L)'
;MTGAEVAAAAQLACLLEVSAPKPGNISPGRDFHDTRYEDFLASAVAIGPALAAAGERPLGATIRAAVEATGRWTRSNTNLGMVLLLAPLARAARPEGGSLRQRITRVLADTTVADAEETYAAIRRARPGGLGHSAAEDVAAAPTVTLREAMALAAGRDTIAREYVTDFAVTFEVGAPSLRA
;
A
#
# COMPACT_ATOMS: atom_id res chain seq x y z
N MET A 1 -8.85 -4.83 15.84
CA MET A 1 -7.58 -4.27 16.35
C MET A 1 -7.79 -2.80 16.69
N THR A 2 -7.12 -2.29 17.71
CA THR A 2 -7.01 -0.85 17.98
C THR A 2 -6.15 -0.18 16.90
N GLY A 3 -6.23 1.15 16.76
CA GLY A 3 -5.38 1.88 15.81
C GLY A 3 -3.88 1.67 16.07
N ALA A 4 -3.49 1.61 17.35
CA ALA A 4 -2.09 1.35 17.73
C ALA A 4 -1.62 -0.05 17.31
N GLU A 5 -2.46 -1.08 17.48
CA GLU A 5 -2.15 -2.45 17.02
C GLU A 5 -2.04 -2.52 15.49
N VAL A 6 -2.91 -1.81 14.76
CA VAL A 6 -2.86 -1.74 13.29
C VAL A 6 -1.56 -1.08 12.81
N ALA A 7 -1.18 0.05 13.43
CA ALA A 7 0.08 0.71 13.12
C ALA A 7 1.28 -0.20 13.39
N ALA A 8 1.33 -0.83 14.56
CA ALA A 8 2.42 -1.72 14.92
C ALA A 8 2.54 -2.91 13.95
N ALA A 9 1.41 -3.52 13.56
CA ALA A 9 1.41 -4.61 12.59
C ALA A 9 1.90 -4.18 11.21
N ALA A 10 1.46 -3.01 10.73
CA ALA A 10 1.90 -2.48 9.43
C ALA A 10 3.38 -2.07 9.43
N GLN A 11 3.84 -1.44 10.52
CA GLN A 11 5.25 -1.11 10.73
C GLN A 11 6.11 -2.37 10.73
N LEU A 12 5.71 -3.39 11.50
CA LEU A 12 6.40 -4.66 11.57
C LEU A 12 6.44 -5.36 10.20
N ALA A 13 5.34 -5.33 9.44
CA ALA A 13 5.31 -5.87 8.09
C ALA A 13 6.35 -5.20 7.18
N CYS A 14 6.47 -3.86 7.22
CA CYS A 14 7.47 -3.12 6.45
C CYS A 14 8.90 -3.47 6.88
N LEU A 15 9.14 -3.59 8.20
CA LEU A 15 10.45 -3.96 8.74
C LEU A 15 10.86 -5.38 8.33
N LEU A 16 9.94 -6.34 8.39
CA LEU A 16 10.16 -7.71 7.96
C LEU A 16 10.43 -7.80 6.45
N GLU A 17 9.68 -7.02 5.65
CA GLU A 17 9.88 -6.93 4.20
C GLU A 17 11.33 -6.52 3.91
N VAL A 18 11.77 -5.34 4.36
CA VAL A 18 13.11 -4.85 4.01
C VAL A 18 14.23 -5.68 4.64
N SER A 19 13.99 -6.28 5.82
CA SER A 19 15.01 -7.11 6.49
C SER A 19 15.28 -8.44 5.78
N ALA A 20 14.35 -8.92 4.94
CA ALA A 20 14.52 -10.16 4.21
C ALA A 20 15.51 -10.00 3.04
N PRO A 21 16.56 -10.84 2.94
CA PRO A 21 17.46 -10.84 1.80
C PRO A 21 16.72 -11.18 0.50
N LYS A 22 16.80 -10.30 -0.49
CA LYS A 22 16.12 -10.46 -1.79
C LYS A 22 17.08 -10.07 -2.92
N PRO A 23 17.42 -10.98 -3.85
CA PRO A 23 18.27 -10.64 -4.99
C PRO A 23 17.71 -9.45 -5.78
N GLY A 24 18.56 -8.47 -6.08
CA GLY A 24 18.15 -7.28 -6.83
C GLY A 24 17.29 -6.28 -6.06
N ASN A 25 17.19 -6.39 -4.74
CA ASN A 25 16.47 -5.48 -3.86
C ASN A 25 17.30 -5.06 -2.65
N ILE A 26 16.82 -4.05 -1.93
CA ILE A 26 17.45 -3.55 -0.70
C ILE A 26 17.20 -4.53 0.46
N SER A 27 18.25 -4.73 1.25
CA SER A 27 18.25 -5.50 2.50
C SER A 27 19.41 -5.06 3.39
N PRO A 28 19.53 -5.50 4.66
CA PRO A 28 20.68 -5.17 5.48
C PRO A 28 22.01 -5.46 4.76
N GLY A 29 22.87 -4.44 4.64
CA GLY A 29 24.16 -4.53 3.93
C GLY A 29 24.08 -4.55 2.40
N ARG A 30 22.89 -4.32 1.81
CA ARG A 30 22.69 -4.17 0.36
C ARG A 30 21.87 -2.92 0.07
N ASP A 31 22.55 -1.86 -0.33
CA ASP A 31 21.94 -0.58 -0.71
C ASP A 31 21.95 -0.39 -2.24
N PHE A 32 21.12 0.54 -2.72
CA PHE A 32 21.27 1.16 -4.03
C PHE A 32 22.02 2.49 -3.93
N HIS A 33 22.41 3.04 -5.08
CA HIS A 33 23.16 4.29 -5.14
C HIS A 33 22.41 5.50 -4.54
N ASP A 34 21.07 5.46 -4.57
CA ASP A 34 20.16 6.56 -4.23
C ASP A 34 19.18 6.20 -3.11
N THR A 35 19.22 4.97 -2.60
CA THR A 35 18.29 4.48 -1.59
C THR A 35 18.98 3.45 -0.69
N ARG A 36 18.87 3.64 0.62
CA ARG A 36 19.51 2.81 1.64
C ARG A 36 18.52 2.05 2.49
N TYR A 37 18.99 1.01 3.18
CA TYR A 37 18.21 0.27 4.17
C TYR A 37 17.54 1.18 5.21
N GLU A 38 18.24 2.19 5.72
CA GLU A 38 17.70 3.11 6.73
C GLU A 38 16.52 3.96 6.22
N ASP A 39 16.47 4.24 4.91
CA ASP A 39 15.33 4.94 4.32
C ASP A 39 14.05 4.12 4.49
N PHE A 40 14.12 2.78 4.32
CA PHE A 40 12.99 1.88 4.54
C PHE A 40 12.60 1.79 6.00
N LEU A 41 13.57 1.78 6.93
CA LEU A 41 13.29 1.80 8.37
C LEU A 41 12.52 3.07 8.76
N ALA A 42 12.99 4.22 8.31
CA ALA A 42 12.32 5.50 8.55
C ALA A 42 10.90 5.51 7.93
N SER A 43 10.76 4.95 6.74
CA SER A 43 9.49 4.83 6.02
C SER A 43 8.50 3.92 6.73
N ALA A 44 8.97 2.81 7.32
CA ALA A 44 8.14 1.94 8.16
C ALA A 44 7.56 2.73 9.33
N VAL A 45 8.38 3.46 10.09
CA VAL A 45 7.92 4.27 11.22
C VAL A 45 6.93 5.35 10.76
N ALA A 46 7.23 6.03 9.64
CA ALA A 46 6.48 7.19 9.16
C ALA A 46 5.00 6.91 8.86
N ILE A 47 4.66 5.73 8.35
CA ILE A 47 3.28 5.40 7.94
C ILE A 47 2.37 5.04 9.12
N GLY A 48 2.94 4.70 10.28
CA GLY A 48 2.19 4.21 11.45
C GLY A 48 0.98 5.08 11.84
N PRO A 49 1.15 6.40 12.06
CA PRO A 49 0.03 7.28 12.40
C PRO A 49 -1.07 7.35 11.34
N ALA A 50 -0.71 7.28 10.05
CA ALA A 50 -1.71 7.30 8.97
C ALA A 50 -2.54 6.00 8.98
N LEU A 51 -1.89 4.86 9.17
CA LEU A 51 -2.55 3.55 9.20
C LEU A 51 -3.33 3.29 10.49
N ALA A 52 -2.90 3.84 11.63
CA ALA A 52 -3.68 3.82 12.87
C ALA A 52 -5.08 4.43 12.68
N ALA A 53 -5.18 5.46 11.85
CA ALA A 53 -6.38 6.22 11.56
C ALA A 53 -7.05 5.81 10.23
N ALA A 54 -6.72 4.65 9.66
CA ALA A 54 -7.33 4.15 8.41
C ALA A 54 -8.86 3.94 8.51
N GLY A 55 -9.37 3.84 9.74
CA GLY A 55 -10.79 3.74 10.06
C GLY A 55 -11.55 5.05 10.11
N GLU A 56 -10.84 6.17 10.14
CA GLU A 56 -11.39 7.50 10.44
C GLU A 56 -11.52 8.37 9.20
N ARG A 57 -10.90 7.96 8.08
CA ARG A 57 -10.90 8.69 6.81
C ARG A 57 -11.05 7.73 5.62
N PRO A 58 -11.40 8.20 4.41
CA PRO A 58 -11.45 7.36 3.21
C PRO A 58 -10.12 6.66 2.89
N LEU A 59 -10.18 5.62 2.05
CA LEU A 59 -9.00 4.80 1.74
C LEU A 59 -7.93 5.63 1.01
N GLY A 60 -8.31 6.38 -0.02
CA GLY A 60 -7.37 7.21 -0.77
C GLY A 60 -6.70 8.27 0.10
N ALA A 61 -7.47 8.92 0.99
CA ALA A 61 -6.93 9.87 1.96
C ALA A 61 -5.94 9.22 2.95
N THR A 62 -6.17 7.96 3.32
CA THR A 62 -5.23 7.18 4.14
C THR A 62 -3.93 6.90 3.40
N ILE A 63 -4.03 6.45 2.14
CA ILE A 63 -2.88 6.19 1.26
C ILE A 63 -2.04 7.46 1.09
N ARG A 64 -2.68 8.59 0.75
CA ARG A 64 -1.99 9.87 0.58
C ARG A 64 -1.29 10.31 1.85
N ALA A 65 -1.97 10.26 3.00
CA ALA A 65 -1.37 10.64 4.28
C ALA A 65 -0.14 9.78 4.62
N ALA A 66 -0.17 8.48 4.34
CA ALA A 66 0.97 7.58 4.57
C ALA A 66 2.16 7.89 3.63
N VAL A 67 1.89 8.13 2.34
CA VAL A 67 2.94 8.50 1.37
C VAL A 67 3.54 9.88 1.68
N GLU A 68 2.71 10.86 2.00
CA GLU A 68 3.18 12.18 2.43
C GLU A 68 4.00 12.11 3.71
N ALA A 69 3.60 11.26 4.66
CA ALA A 69 4.37 11.03 5.87
C ALA A 69 5.75 10.45 5.55
N THR A 70 5.84 9.46 4.66
CA THR A 70 7.12 8.90 4.20
C THR A 70 8.00 9.96 3.54
N GLY A 71 7.42 10.79 2.67
CA GLY A 71 8.12 11.86 1.96
C GLY A 71 8.69 12.99 2.84
N ARG A 72 8.39 13.00 4.15
CA ARG A 72 9.03 13.89 5.15
C ARG A 72 10.33 13.32 5.71
N TRP A 73 10.54 12.01 5.59
CA TRP A 73 11.70 11.31 6.14
C TRP A 73 12.72 10.94 5.06
N THR A 74 12.25 10.57 3.87
CA THR A 74 13.11 10.22 2.74
C THR A 74 12.58 10.80 1.44
N ARG A 75 13.48 10.99 0.47
CA ARG A 75 13.14 11.43 -0.90
C ARG A 75 12.88 10.24 -1.83
N SER A 76 13.31 9.04 -1.44
CA SER A 76 13.22 7.84 -2.25
C SER A 76 11.87 7.16 -2.10
N ASN A 77 11.39 6.49 -3.15
CA ASN A 77 10.21 5.67 -3.08
C ASN A 77 10.56 4.30 -2.45
N THR A 78 10.37 4.20 -1.15
CA THR A 78 10.70 2.99 -0.37
C THR A 78 9.51 2.09 -0.12
N ASN A 79 8.28 2.65 -0.07
CA ASN A 79 7.15 1.91 0.50
C ASN A 79 5.80 2.15 -0.19
N LEU A 80 5.73 2.83 -1.35
CA LEU A 80 4.44 3.08 -2.03
C LEU A 80 3.64 1.80 -2.20
N GLY A 81 4.27 0.74 -2.72
CA GLY A 81 3.60 -0.54 -2.92
C GLY A 81 3.12 -1.17 -1.62
N MET A 82 3.91 -1.07 -0.55
CA MET A 82 3.50 -1.53 0.78
C MET A 82 2.33 -0.71 1.32
N VAL A 83 2.33 0.62 1.16
CA VAL A 83 1.20 1.47 1.57
C VAL A 83 -0.08 1.09 0.83
N LEU A 84 0.01 0.86 -0.49
CA LEU A 84 -1.13 0.44 -1.31
C LEU A 84 -1.70 -0.91 -0.85
N LEU A 85 -0.88 -1.85 -0.37
CA LEU A 85 -1.35 -3.13 0.17
C LEU A 85 -1.84 -3.02 1.62
N LEU A 86 -1.16 -2.24 2.46
CA LEU A 86 -1.41 -2.18 3.90
C LEU A 86 -2.60 -1.27 4.25
N ALA A 87 -2.87 -0.20 3.50
CA ALA A 87 -3.96 0.72 3.82
C ALA A 87 -5.36 0.05 3.74
N PRO A 88 -5.70 -0.76 2.71
CA PRO A 88 -6.94 -1.52 2.70
C PRO A 88 -7.05 -2.52 3.86
N LEU A 89 -5.95 -3.22 4.18
CA LEU A 89 -5.88 -4.15 5.31
C LEU A 89 -6.07 -3.43 6.66
N ALA A 90 -5.44 -2.26 6.84
CA ALA A 90 -5.56 -1.43 8.03
C ALA A 90 -7.01 -0.99 8.25
N ARG A 91 -7.69 -0.55 7.19
CA ARG A 91 -9.12 -0.22 7.23
C ARG A 91 -9.98 -1.44 7.57
N ALA A 92 -9.68 -2.59 6.96
CA ALA A 92 -10.39 -3.85 7.21
C ALA A 92 -10.08 -4.49 8.58
N ALA A 93 -9.01 -4.09 9.27
CA ALA A 93 -8.62 -4.64 10.58
C ALA A 93 -9.48 -4.14 11.76
N ARG A 94 -10.40 -3.20 11.49
CA ARG A 94 -11.38 -2.76 12.47
C ARG A 94 -12.34 -3.89 12.85
N PRO A 95 -12.80 -3.93 14.11
CA PRO A 95 -13.72 -4.96 14.59
C PRO A 95 -15.11 -4.75 13.99
N GLU A 96 -15.32 -5.35 12.81
CA GLU A 96 -16.63 -5.52 12.19
C GLU A 96 -16.87 -7.03 11.93
N GLY A 97 -18.13 -7.41 11.75
CA GLY A 97 -18.50 -8.80 11.44
C GLY A 97 -17.81 -9.37 10.20
N GLY A 98 -17.66 -10.69 10.19
CA GLY A 98 -17.04 -11.45 9.10
C GLY A 98 -15.55 -11.71 9.29
N SER A 99 -14.95 -12.42 8.34
CA SER A 99 -13.51 -12.63 8.23
C SER A 99 -12.80 -11.36 7.71
N LEU A 100 -11.48 -11.26 7.94
CA LEU A 100 -10.69 -10.15 7.39
C LEU A 100 -10.80 -10.06 5.86
N ARG A 101 -10.86 -11.21 5.17
CA ARG A 101 -11.03 -11.25 3.71
C ARG A 101 -12.38 -10.69 3.26
N GLN A 102 -13.46 -11.01 3.97
CA GLN A 102 -14.77 -10.42 3.67
C GLN A 102 -14.79 -8.91 3.90
N ARG A 103 -14.07 -8.43 4.93
CA ARG A 103 -13.96 -6.99 5.20
C ARG A 103 -13.15 -6.25 4.15
N ILE A 104 -12.03 -6.82 3.67
CA ILE A 104 -11.26 -6.18 2.60
C ILE A 104 -12.02 -6.17 1.28
N THR A 105 -12.76 -7.23 0.93
CA THR A 105 -13.64 -7.24 -0.26
C THR A 105 -14.61 -6.06 -0.23
N ARG A 106 -15.25 -5.80 0.92
CA ARG A 106 -16.14 -4.63 1.10
C ARG A 106 -15.39 -3.32 0.92
N VAL A 107 -14.26 -3.14 1.64
CA VAL A 107 -13.42 -1.93 1.52
C VAL A 107 -13.04 -1.62 0.07
N LEU A 108 -12.67 -2.63 -0.71
CA LEU A 108 -12.26 -2.48 -2.10
C LEU A 108 -13.45 -2.20 -3.03
N ALA A 109 -14.59 -2.88 -2.80
CA ALA A 109 -15.82 -2.65 -3.56
C ALA A 109 -16.38 -1.22 -3.34
N ASP A 110 -16.21 -0.68 -2.13
CA ASP A 110 -16.73 0.65 -1.75
C ASP A 110 -15.81 1.81 -2.15
N THR A 111 -14.71 1.56 -2.87
CA THR A 111 -13.81 2.64 -3.29
C THR A 111 -14.48 3.58 -4.28
N THR A 112 -14.09 4.85 -4.21
CA THR A 112 -14.71 5.93 -5.00
C THR A 112 -13.72 6.55 -5.98
N VAL A 113 -14.22 7.44 -6.85
CA VAL A 113 -13.37 8.30 -7.70
C VAL A 113 -12.48 9.21 -6.85
N ALA A 114 -12.99 9.71 -5.72
CA ALA A 114 -12.19 10.51 -4.79
C ALA A 114 -11.05 9.70 -4.14
N ASP A 115 -11.27 8.41 -3.86
CA ASP A 115 -10.19 7.51 -3.42
C ASP A 115 -9.13 7.34 -4.51
N ALA A 116 -9.54 7.25 -5.78
CA ALA A 116 -8.62 7.20 -6.91
C ALA A 116 -7.80 8.49 -7.01
N GLU A 117 -8.44 9.66 -6.88
CA GLU A 117 -7.80 10.96 -7.02
C GLU A 117 -6.70 11.17 -5.97
N GLU A 118 -7.02 10.87 -4.71
CA GLU A 118 -6.07 10.93 -3.60
C GLU A 118 -4.93 9.90 -3.77
N THR A 119 -5.25 8.70 -4.26
CA THR A 119 -4.24 7.66 -4.54
C THR A 119 -3.33 8.06 -5.70
N TYR A 120 -3.86 8.68 -6.75
CA TYR A 120 -3.06 9.19 -7.87
C TYR A 120 -2.14 10.31 -7.41
N ALA A 121 -2.63 11.22 -6.57
CA ALA A 121 -1.81 12.25 -5.94
C ALA A 121 -0.68 11.63 -5.10
N ALA A 122 -0.97 10.57 -4.34
CA ALA A 122 0.03 9.82 -3.57
C ALA A 122 1.09 9.18 -4.49
N ILE A 123 0.67 8.50 -5.56
CA ILE A 123 1.56 7.87 -6.54
C ILE A 123 2.48 8.92 -7.19
N ARG A 124 1.92 10.06 -7.63
CA ARG A 124 2.71 11.18 -8.19
C ARG A 124 3.69 11.75 -7.17
N ARG A 125 3.31 11.82 -5.89
CA ARG A 125 4.18 12.30 -4.81
C ARG A 125 5.36 11.35 -4.55
N ALA A 126 5.11 10.04 -4.60
CA ALA A 126 6.12 9.01 -4.41
C ALA A 126 7.09 8.88 -5.59
N ARG A 127 6.66 9.22 -6.81
CA ARG A 127 7.47 9.14 -8.05
C ARG A 127 8.08 7.73 -8.27
N PRO A 128 7.27 6.67 -8.29
CA PRO A 128 7.78 5.32 -8.53
C PRO A 128 8.39 5.20 -9.94
N GLY A 129 9.43 4.39 -10.07
CA GLY A 129 9.93 3.96 -11.36
C GLY A 129 8.93 3.06 -12.09
N GLY A 130 8.96 3.06 -13.42
CA GLY A 130 8.21 2.09 -14.24
C GLY A 130 6.72 2.37 -14.45
N LEU A 131 6.19 3.53 -14.02
CA LEU A 131 4.79 3.90 -14.24
C LEU A 131 4.40 3.93 -15.73
N GLY A 132 5.29 4.46 -16.57
CA GLY A 132 5.03 4.66 -18.00
C GLY A 132 3.89 5.64 -18.26
N HIS A 133 3.32 5.56 -19.46
CA HIS A 133 2.10 6.27 -19.85
C HIS A 133 0.99 5.25 -20.10
N SER A 134 -0.23 5.57 -19.69
CA SER A 134 -1.44 4.78 -19.95
C SER A 134 -2.40 5.55 -20.84
N ALA A 135 -2.95 4.90 -21.86
CA ALA A 135 -3.96 5.54 -22.73
C ALA A 135 -5.30 5.79 -22.01
N ALA A 136 -5.59 4.99 -20.98
CA ALA A 136 -6.78 5.14 -20.13
C ALA A 136 -6.36 5.29 -18.67
N GLU A 137 -7.00 6.24 -17.97
CA GLU A 137 -6.78 6.50 -16.54
C GLU A 137 -5.29 6.65 -16.18
N ASP A 138 -4.59 7.53 -16.91
CA ASP A 138 -3.19 7.85 -16.60
C ASP A 138 -3.08 8.56 -15.25
N VAL A 139 -2.12 8.13 -14.43
CA VAL A 139 -1.91 8.69 -13.09
C VAL A 139 -1.48 10.16 -13.10
N ALA A 140 -0.99 10.68 -14.23
CA ALA A 140 -0.68 12.08 -14.43
C ALA A 140 -1.94 12.96 -14.53
N ALA A 141 -3.09 12.38 -14.87
CA ALA A 141 -4.37 13.07 -15.01
C ALA A 141 -5.26 12.89 -13.76
N ALA A 142 -6.43 13.54 -13.78
CA ALA A 142 -7.49 13.28 -12.82
C ALA A 142 -8.23 11.98 -13.24
N PRO A 143 -8.50 11.06 -12.30
CA PRO A 143 -9.23 9.84 -12.61
C PRO A 143 -10.70 10.12 -12.88
N THR A 144 -11.32 9.29 -13.71
CA THR A 144 -12.77 9.32 -13.96
C THR A 144 -13.50 8.10 -13.41
N VAL A 145 -12.75 7.10 -12.94
CA VAL A 145 -13.27 5.84 -12.39
C VAL A 145 -12.89 5.65 -10.92
N THR A 146 -13.52 4.70 -10.24
CA THR A 146 -13.19 4.36 -8.85
C THR A 146 -11.79 3.78 -8.73
N LEU A 147 -11.23 3.78 -7.51
CA LEU A 147 -9.88 3.21 -7.30
C LEU A 147 -9.80 1.73 -7.71
N ARG A 148 -10.82 0.92 -7.42
CA ARG A 148 -10.83 -0.50 -7.83
C ARG A 148 -10.88 -0.66 -9.34
N GLU A 149 -11.65 0.17 -10.05
CA GLU A 149 -11.71 0.15 -11.52
C GLU A 149 -10.36 0.58 -12.13
N ALA A 150 -9.73 1.64 -11.61
CA ALA A 150 -8.40 2.05 -12.04
C ALA A 150 -7.36 0.94 -11.84
N MET A 151 -7.39 0.25 -10.70
CA MET A 151 -6.51 -0.89 -10.43
C MET A 151 -6.81 -2.08 -11.39
N ALA A 152 -8.06 -2.28 -11.79
CA ALA A 152 -8.41 -3.32 -12.75
C ALA A 152 -7.72 -3.14 -14.11
N LEU A 153 -7.59 -1.89 -14.58
CA LEU A 153 -6.87 -1.56 -15.82
C LEU A 153 -5.38 -1.91 -15.75
N ALA A 154 -4.78 -1.90 -14.56
CA ALA A 154 -3.37 -2.22 -14.34
C ALA A 154 -3.10 -3.67 -13.90
N ALA A 155 -4.13 -4.44 -13.51
CA ALA A 155 -3.99 -5.76 -12.88
C ALA A 155 -3.24 -6.81 -13.72
N GLY A 156 -3.22 -6.66 -15.05
CA GLY A 156 -2.46 -7.54 -15.95
C GLY A 156 -0.94 -7.35 -15.88
N ARG A 157 -0.47 -6.17 -15.48
CA ARG A 157 0.96 -5.79 -15.45
C ARG A 157 1.49 -5.44 -14.06
N ASP A 158 0.60 -5.15 -13.11
CA ASP A 158 0.94 -4.76 -11.75
C ASP A 158 0.32 -5.73 -10.74
N THR A 159 1.16 -6.32 -9.89
CA THR A 159 0.74 -7.32 -8.91
C THR A 159 -0.02 -6.73 -7.73
N ILE A 160 0.24 -5.48 -7.37
CA ILE A 160 -0.52 -4.75 -6.33
C ILE A 160 -1.91 -4.45 -6.86
N ALA A 161 -2.00 -3.96 -8.09
CA ALA A 161 -3.29 -3.72 -8.74
C ALA A 161 -4.11 -5.02 -8.88
N ARG A 162 -3.42 -6.15 -9.12
CA ARG A 162 -4.07 -7.47 -9.13
C ARG A 162 -4.67 -7.86 -7.77
N GLU A 163 -3.99 -7.60 -6.65
CA GLU A 163 -4.54 -7.85 -5.31
C GLU A 163 -5.84 -7.06 -5.06
N TYR A 164 -5.98 -5.85 -5.61
CA TYR A 164 -7.20 -5.05 -5.47
C TYR A 164 -8.41 -5.67 -6.18
N VAL A 165 -8.21 -6.35 -7.31
CA VAL A 165 -9.31 -6.95 -8.06
C VAL A 165 -9.61 -8.39 -7.67
N THR A 166 -8.63 -9.10 -7.09
CA THR A 166 -8.78 -10.49 -6.61
C THR A 166 -9.08 -10.59 -5.11
N ASP A 167 -9.38 -9.47 -4.46
CA ASP A 167 -9.61 -9.39 -3.02
C ASP A 167 -8.46 -10.03 -2.21
N PHE A 168 -7.24 -9.62 -2.57
CA PHE A 168 -5.99 -9.99 -1.92
C PHE A 168 -5.69 -11.50 -1.98
N ALA A 169 -5.97 -12.13 -3.13
CA ALA A 169 -5.81 -13.58 -3.30
C ALA A 169 -4.38 -14.05 -2.98
N VAL A 170 -3.33 -13.37 -3.45
CA VAL A 170 -1.94 -13.77 -3.15
C VAL A 170 -1.69 -13.69 -1.65
N THR A 171 -2.12 -12.60 -1.00
CA THR A 171 -1.96 -12.42 0.45
C THR A 171 -2.64 -13.54 1.24
N PHE A 172 -3.90 -13.87 0.91
CA PHE A 172 -4.71 -14.82 1.71
C PHE A 172 -4.50 -16.29 1.34
N GLU A 173 -4.16 -16.60 0.09
CA GLU A 173 -4.09 -17.98 -0.41
C GLU A 173 -2.66 -18.49 -0.53
N VAL A 174 -1.67 -17.59 -0.61
CA VAL A 174 -0.25 -17.95 -0.72
C VAL A 174 0.53 -17.44 0.47
N GLY A 175 0.54 -16.12 0.70
CA GLY A 175 1.38 -15.48 1.71
C GLY A 175 1.06 -15.95 3.13
N ALA A 176 -0.18 -15.75 3.58
CA ALA A 176 -0.60 -16.12 4.94
C ALA A 176 -0.47 -17.62 5.25
N PRO A 177 -0.83 -18.55 4.35
CA PRO A 177 -0.56 -19.98 4.57
C PRO A 177 0.92 -20.33 4.67
N SER A 178 1.78 -19.69 3.86
CA SER A 178 3.22 -19.97 3.84
C SER A 178 3.95 -19.57 5.13
N LEU A 179 3.37 -18.66 5.93
CA LEU A 179 3.91 -18.25 7.24
C LEU A 179 3.51 -19.20 8.38
N ARG A 180 2.61 -20.15 8.12
CA ARG A 180 2.09 -21.12 9.11
C ARG A 180 2.57 -22.55 8.86
N ALA A 181 3.21 -22.79 7.72
CA ALA A 181 3.81 -24.06 7.35
C ALA A 181 5.20 -24.19 7.98
#